data_AF-A0A2W4J076-F1
#
_entry.id   AF-A0A2W4J076-F1
#
_cell.length_a   1.000
_cell.length_b   1.000
_cell.length_c   1.000
_cell.angle_alpha   90.00
_cell.angle_beta   90.00
_cell.angle_gamma   90.00
#
_symmetry.space_group_name_H-M   'P 1'
#
loop_
_entity.id
_entity.type
_entity.pdbx_description
1 polymer ?
#
loop_
_entity_poly.entity_id
_entity_poly.type
_entity_poly.pdbx_seq_one_letter_code
_entity_poly.pdbx_strand_id
1 'polypeptide(L)'
;TELRLEPAEAARWVVHCQAFDPSGTKSGDPADRRTKGGRGYPIGVAWSGNLGGILVTGRNLRETLLLNLIPYEFQPQEKEKADLPPWERRQDGVGVEEDNREPTGPVDLYTWQSRRIRLAWEDTPQGRVVTGVLVGNGDRRTPQNMHPFEPHTCWRRSPNQEKKLRSNVPVYMPLAHDPERLIWRGLQSMLPESGAASGADRLSATVLVWLGRLVVTGVLDRGYPVSVRTIGMKYGQQDATVAEIVDDALNMRAILFDQGAAALIGVVKQAVENSESAARAIGRLAANIELASGAGETDGPRKEATERAYGILDPLFRAWLADLGPDSVPERVLAEWHGTALRALRQLADDMVASAPPAAWTGRKDSNDRLITSIHARAWCERDLRSAFSSAPQLARQSDRSTA
;
A
#
# COMPACT_ATOMS: atom_id res chain seq x y z
N THR A 1 -16.27 9.85 29.31
CA THR A 1 -14.91 9.88 29.89
C THR A 1 -14.38 11.28 29.67
N GLU A 2 -13.93 11.96 30.71
CA GLU A 2 -13.34 13.30 30.58
C GLU A 2 -11.95 13.14 29.93
N LEU A 3 -11.67 13.89 28.86
CA LEU A 3 -10.39 13.84 28.16
C LEU A 3 -9.30 14.33 29.12
N ARG A 4 -8.24 13.55 29.33
CA ARG A 4 -7.02 13.97 30.03
C ARG A 4 -5.80 13.38 29.32
N LEU A 5 -4.96 14.24 28.74
CA LEU A 5 -3.73 13.83 28.06
C LEU A 5 -2.53 14.60 28.61
N GLU A 6 -1.39 13.90 28.71
CA GLU A 6 -0.10 14.55 28.97
C GLU A 6 0.34 15.40 27.76
N PRO A 7 1.12 16.48 27.96
CA PRO A 7 1.55 17.36 26.87
C PRO A 7 2.23 16.61 25.71
N ALA A 8 3.05 15.61 26.02
CA ALA A 8 3.75 14.82 25.02
C ALA A 8 2.80 13.94 24.19
N GLU A 9 1.74 13.41 24.80
CA GLU A 9 0.73 12.62 24.10
C GLU A 9 -0.16 13.52 23.24
N ALA A 10 -0.62 14.64 23.78
CA ALA A 10 -1.39 15.62 23.03
C ALA A 10 -0.62 16.13 21.80
N ALA A 11 0.68 16.40 21.92
CA ALA A 11 1.51 16.80 20.78
C ALA A 11 1.54 15.77 19.65
N ARG A 12 1.67 14.46 19.97
CA ARG A 12 1.59 13.38 18.97
C ARG A 12 0.23 13.35 18.27
N TRP A 13 -0.85 13.51 19.03
CA TRP A 13 -2.21 13.54 18.47
C TRP A 13 -2.49 14.78 17.63
N VAL A 14 -1.90 15.94 17.95
CA VAL A 14 -2.00 17.14 17.10
C VAL A 14 -1.36 16.89 15.74
N VAL A 15 -0.12 16.37 15.71
CA VAL A 15 0.57 16.05 14.45
C VAL A 15 -0.20 14.99 13.66
N HIS A 16 -0.68 13.92 14.34
CA HIS A 16 -1.50 12.90 13.70
C HIS A 16 -2.80 13.46 13.12
N CYS A 17 -3.50 14.32 13.86
CA CYS A 17 -4.77 14.93 13.42
C CYS A 17 -4.57 15.84 12.20
N GLN A 18 -3.44 16.56 12.11
CA GLN A 18 -3.10 17.32 10.90
C GLN A 18 -2.86 16.44 9.67
N ALA A 19 -2.44 15.19 9.86
CA ALA A 19 -2.08 14.27 8.77
C ALA A 19 -3.23 13.32 8.36
N PHE A 20 -3.99 12.80 9.31
CA PHE A 20 -4.90 11.65 9.11
C PHE A 20 -6.36 11.90 9.52
N ASP A 21 -6.77 13.09 9.94
CA ASP A 21 -8.15 13.30 10.39
C ASP A 21 -9.23 13.06 9.28
N PRO A 22 -10.35 12.38 9.60
CA PRO A 22 -11.44 12.09 8.66
C PRO A 22 -12.23 13.33 8.23
N SER A 23 -12.97 13.20 7.12
CA SER A 23 -13.81 14.23 6.50
C SER A 23 -15.18 14.43 7.17
N GLY A 24 -15.28 14.24 8.48
CA GLY A 24 -16.52 14.47 9.24
C GLY A 24 -16.88 15.95 9.40
N THR A 25 -18.10 16.24 9.85
CA THR A 25 -18.47 17.61 10.25
C THR A 25 -17.67 18.01 11.49
N LYS A 26 -17.02 19.16 11.43
CA LYS A 26 -16.16 19.70 12.48
C LYS A 26 -16.82 20.88 13.20
N SER A 27 -16.26 21.28 14.33
CA SER A 27 -16.65 22.54 14.98
C SER A 27 -16.25 23.72 14.09
N GLY A 28 -17.16 24.67 13.91
CA GLY A 28 -16.92 25.86 13.10
C GLY A 28 -16.66 27.08 13.97
N ASP A 29 -15.54 27.76 13.73
CA ASP A 29 -15.26 29.05 14.35
C ASP A 29 -16.11 30.15 13.69
N PRO A 30 -16.82 31.03 14.43
CA PRO A 30 -17.63 32.10 13.85
C PRO A 30 -16.87 33.07 12.95
N ALA A 31 -15.56 33.22 13.13
CA ALA A 31 -14.72 34.08 12.28
C ALA A 31 -14.24 33.37 10.99
N ASP A 32 -14.42 32.06 10.85
CA ASP A 32 -14.26 31.36 9.58
C ASP A 32 -15.53 31.53 8.72
N ARG A 33 -15.38 32.16 7.55
CA ARG A 33 -16.48 32.41 6.59
C ARG A 33 -17.16 31.12 6.09
N ARG A 34 -16.49 29.97 6.21
CA ARG A 34 -17.03 28.65 5.83
C ARG A 34 -17.96 28.08 6.90
N THR A 35 -17.92 28.62 8.12
CA THR A 35 -18.76 28.16 9.23
C THR A 35 -20.22 28.50 8.97
N LYS A 36 -21.09 27.51 9.13
CA LYS A 36 -22.54 27.68 9.02
C LYS A 36 -23.20 27.02 10.23
N GLY A 37 -23.91 27.82 11.03
CA GLY A 37 -24.57 27.33 12.26
C GLY A 37 -23.61 26.69 13.26
N GLY A 38 -22.42 27.28 13.46
CA GLY A 38 -21.39 26.77 14.38
C GLY A 38 -20.68 25.50 13.89
N ARG A 39 -20.89 25.09 12.64
CA ARG A 39 -20.33 23.86 12.05
C ARG A 39 -19.45 24.16 10.85
N GLY A 40 -18.32 23.45 10.78
CA GLY A 40 -17.48 23.32 9.61
C GLY A 40 -17.87 22.05 8.84
N TYR A 41 -18.45 22.23 7.66
CA TYR A 41 -18.88 21.10 6.82
C TYR A 41 -17.68 20.37 6.18
N PRO A 42 -17.82 19.08 5.81
CA PRO A 42 -16.75 18.27 5.22
C PRO A 42 -15.97 18.96 4.09
N ILE A 43 -14.63 18.96 4.20
CA ILE A 43 -13.72 19.47 3.16
C ILE A 43 -12.80 18.40 2.57
N GLY A 44 -12.94 17.14 2.99
CA GLY A 44 -12.03 16.04 2.69
C GLY A 44 -11.21 15.61 3.91
N VAL A 45 -10.57 14.44 3.77
CA VAL A 45 -9.63 13.94 4.77
C VAL A 45 -8.36 14.78 4.78
N ALA A 46 -7.63 14.73 5.89
CA ALA A 46 -6.30 15.35 5.98
C ALA A 46 -5.31 14.73 4.97
N TRP A 47 -4.23 15.46 4.66
CA TRP A 47 -3.35 15.16 3.53
C TRP A 47 -2.89 13.70 3.47
N SER A 48 -2.15 13.23 4.49
CA SER A 48 -1.60 11.87 4.54
C SER A 48 -2.67 10.78 4.51
N GLY A 49 -3.89 11.09 4.95
CA GLY A 49 -5.05 10.21 4.84
C GLY A 49 -5.40 9.81 3.41
N ASN A 50 -5.02 10.61 2.41
CA ASN A 50 -5.27 10.29 1.00
C ASN A 50 -4.24 9.29 0.42
N LEU A 51 -3.17 8.98 1.15
CA LEU A 51 -1.97 8.36 0.59
C LEU A 51 -1.92 6.85 0.84
N GLY A 52 -1.28 6.13 -0.08
CA GLY A 52 -0.66 4.84 0.24
C GLY A 52 0.77 5.09 0.69
N GLY A 53 0.93 5.56 1.92
CA GLY A 53 2.22 6.01 2.47
C GLY A 53 3.29 4.94 2.41
N ILE A 54 4.50 5.31 2.00
CA ILE A 54 5.68 4.46 1.86
C ILE A 54 6.86 5.16 2.55
N LEU A 55 7.41 4.51 3.57
CA LEU A 55 8.59 4.96 4.30
C LEU A 55 9.72 3.94 4.11
N VAL A 56 10.87 4.39 3.61
CA VAL A 56 12.06 3.55 3.53
C VAL A 56 12.77 3.59 4.87
N THR A 57 13.00 2.44 5.50
CA THR A 57 13.64 2.36 6.82
C THR A 57 14.98 1.63 6.73
N GLY A 58 15.98 2.16 7.43
CA GLY A 58 17.31 1.58 7.58
C GLY A 58 17.45 0.81 8.89
N ARG A 59 18.69 0.56 9.34
CA ARG A 59 18.97 -0.19 10.58
C ARG A 59 18.72 0.64 11.83
N ASN A 60 18.68 1.96 11.70
CA ASN A 60 18.45 2.91 12.78
C ASN A 60 17.78 4.19 12.27
N LEU A 61 17.37 5.06 13.19
CA LEU A 61 16.68 6.31 12.87
C LEU A 61 17.51 7.23 11.97
N ARG A 62 18.83 7.33 12.17
CA ARG A 62 19.70 8.17 11.33
C ARG A 62 19.67 7.71 9.88
N GLU A 63 19.82 6.41 9.65
CA GLU A 63 19.76 5.84 8.31
C GLU A 63 18.37 6.02 7.68
N THR A 64 17.31 5.79 8.45
CA THR A 64 15.93 6.05 8.00
C THR A 64 15.77 7.51 7.57
N LEU A 65 16.22 8.49 8.35
CA LEU A 65 16.13 9.91 7.96
C LEU A 65 16.91 10.20 6.67
N LEU A 66 18.14 9.69 6.55
CA LEU A 66 18.98 9.90 5.36
C LEU A 66 18.42 9.24 4.10
N LEU A 67 17.82 8.05 4.22
CA LEU A 67 17.20 7.34 3.09
C LEU A 67 15.96 8.07 2.55
N ASN A 68 15.28 8.88 3.38
CA ASN A 68 14.12 9.67 2.97
C ASN A 68 14.46 11.16 2.73
N LEU A 69 15.72 11.56 2.89
CA LEU A 69 16.17 12.92 2.61
C LEU A 69 16.47 13.08 1.12
N ILE A 70 15.44 13.42 0.36
CA ILE A 70 15.51 13.55 -1.10
C ILE A 70 15.98 14.96 -1.46
N PRO A 71 17.07 15.13 -2.22
CA PRO A 71 17.52 16.45 -2.68
C PRO A 71 16.47 17.15 -3.56
N TYR A 72 16.36 18.48 -3.45
CA TYR A 72 15.43 19.26 -4.29
C TYR A 72 15.68 19.11 -5.79
N GLU A 73 16.93 18.89 -6.23
CA GLU A 73 17.25 18.60 -7.65
C GLU A 73 16.62 17.30 -8.16
N PHE A 74 16.21 16.41 -7.25
CA PHE A 74 15.48 15.18 -7.55
C PHE A 74 13.97 15.41 -7.61
N GLN A 75 13.53 16.62 -7.32
CA GLN A 75 12.15 17.07 -7.36
C GLN A 75 12.01 18.18 -8.41
N PRO A 76 10.91 18.25 -9.14
CA PRO A 76 10.85 19.05 -10.37
C PRO A 76 10.72 20.59 -10.16
N GLN A 77 11.22 21.20 -9.07
CA GLN A 77 10.87 22.59 -8.74
C GLN A 77 12.00 23.50 -8.26
N GLU A 78 11.99 24.73 -8.80
CA GLU A 78 12.98 25.80 -8.60
C GLU A 78 12.73 26.68 -7.34
N LYS A 79 11.89 26.26 -6.39
CA LYS A 79 11.42 27.11 -5.28
C LYS A 79 11.89 26.68 -3.88
N GLU A 80 13.08 26.08 -3.77
CA GLU A 80 13.68 25.65 -2.49
C GLU A 80 13.57 26.70 -1.37
N LYS A 81 13.84 27.99 -1.67
CA LYS A 81 13.81 29.06 -0.66
C LYS A 81 12.41 29.41 -0.14
N ALA A 82 11.34 28.97 -0.81
CA ALA A 82 9.96 29.24 -0.42
C ALA A 82 9.27 28.01 0.22
N ASP A 83 9.94 26.86 0.26
CA ASP A 83 9.43 25.65 0.90
C ASP A 83 9.66 25.70 2.41
N LEU A 84 8.72 26.33 3.12
CA LEU A 84 8.83 26.62 4.55
C LEU A 84 7.72 25.91 5.34
N PRO A 85 8.05 25.32 6.49
CA PRO A 85 7.05 24.77 7.39
C PRO A 85 6.25 25.91 8.05
N PRO A 86 5.05 25.63 8.60
CA PRO A 86 4.15 26.64 9.12
C PRO A 86 4.74 27.44 10.30
N TRP A 87 5.67 26.87 11.07
CA TRP A 87 6.33 27.57 12.19
C TRP A 87 7.40 28.59 11.74
N GLU A 88 7.77 28.59 10.45
CA GLU A 88 8.66 29.60 9.84
C GLU A 88 7.87 30.63 9.01
N ARG A 89 6.55 30.48 8.92
CA ARG A 89 5.64 31.39 8.22
C ARG A 89 4.85 32.24 9.22
N ARG A 90 4.08 33.20 8.70
CA ARG A 90 3.10 33.92 9.51
C ARG A 90 2.07 32.91 10.04
N GLN A 91 1.81 32.97 11.35
CA GLN A 91 0.83 32.09 11.99
C GLN A 91 -0.55 32.18 11.33
N ASP A 92 -1.13 31.02 11.03
CA ASP A 92 -2.45 30.90 10.44
C ASP A 92 -3.54 31.43 11.38
N GLY A 93 -4.55 32.08 10.77
CA GLY A 93 -5.80 32.41 11.43
C GLY A 93 -6.78 31.24 11.42
N VAL A 94 -8.02 31.51 11.87
CA VAL A 94 -9.12 30.52 11.87
C VAL A 94 -9.65 30.18 10.48
N GLY A 95 -9.45 31.08 9.51
CA GLY A 95 -9.86 30.89 8.11
C GLY A 95 -8.83 30.12 7.27
N VAL A 96 -9.21 29.86 6.02
CA VAL A 96 -8.28 29.39 4.97
C VAL A 96 -7.21 30.44 4.75
N GLU A 97 -5.96 30.03 4.65
CA GLU A 97 -4.84 30.93 4.33
C GLU A 97 -5.04 31.54 2.93
N GLU A 98 -5.21 30.68 1.92
CA GLU A 98 -5.52 31.03 0.54
C GLU A 98 -6.33 29.90 -0.13
N ASP A 99 -7.39 30.27 -0.87
CA ASP A 99 -8.26 29.29 -1.54
C ASP A 99 -7.47 28.51 -2.60
N ASN A 100 -7.42 27.18 -2.45
CA ASN A 100 -6.70 26.26 -3.33
C ASN A 100 -5.18 26.48 -3.43
N ARG A 101 -4.55 27.01 -2.36
CA ARG A 101 -3.09 27.14 -2.29
C ARG A 101 -2.39 25.83 -2.68
N GLU A 102 -1.39 25.95 -3.54
CA GLU A 102 -0.47 24.85 -3.81
C GLU A 102 0.65 24.84 -2.78
N PRO A 103 1.10 23.66 -2.33
CA PRO A 103 2.29 23.61 -1.50
C PRO A 103 3.47 24.21 -2.24
N THR A 104 4.34 24.90 -1.51
CA THR A 104 5.56 25.49 -2.11
C THR A 104 6.67 24.47 -2.29
N GLY A 105 6.56 23.31 -1.64
CA GLY A 105 7.42 22.13 -1.79
C GLY A 105 7.02 21.03 -0.79
N PRO A 106 7.82 19.97 -0.65
CA PRO A 106 7.56 18.89 0.30
C PRO A 106 7.55 19.32 1.76
N VAL A 107 8.38 20.27 2.19
CA VAL A 107 8.42 20.68 3.61
C VAL A 107 7.08 21.27 4.04
N ASP A 108 6.53 22.17 3.23
CA ASP A 108 5.19 22.74 3.42
C ASP A 108 4.10 21.67 3.32
N LEU A 109 4.23 20.69 2.41
CA LEU A 109 3.27 19.60 2.27
C LEU A 109 3.30 18.60 3.44
N TYR A 110 4.48 18.24 3.94
CA TYR A 110 4.66 17.36 5.11
C TYR A 110 4.08 17.97 6.38
N THR A 111 3.99 19.29 6.41
CA THR A 111 3.52 20.07 7.55
C THR A 111 2.21 20.78 7.24
N TRP A 112 1.46 20.28 6.26
CA TRP A 112 0.23 20.89 5.78
C TRP A 112 -0.81 21.03 6.90
N GLN A 113 -1.37 22.24 7.03
CA GLN A 113 -2.31 22.57 8.10
C GLN A 113 -3.76 22.17 7.72
N SER A 114 -4.02 20.87 7.54
CA SER A 114 -5.35 20.36 7.16
C SER A 114 -6.46 20.71 8.15
N ARG A 115 -6.12 21.01 9.41
CA ARG A 115 -7.03 21.35 10.51
C ARG A 115 -6.55 22.61 11.24
N ARG A 116 -7.49 23.25 11.94
CA ARG A 116 -7.20 24.27 12.96
C ARG A 116 -7.47 23.65 14.32
N ILE A 117 -6.43 23.51 15.14
CA ILE A 117 -6.51 22.76 16.39
C ILE A 117 -6.15 23.70 17.55
N ARG A 118 -6.98 23.68 18.60
CA ARG A 118 -6.70 24.40 19.85
C ARG A 118 -6.92 23.46 21.03
N LEU A 119 -5.90 23.34 21.87
CA LEU A 119 -5.94 22.55 23.09
C LEU A 119 -6.42 23.40 24.27
N ALA A 120 -7.25 22.82 25.13
CA ALA A 120 -7.61 23.37 26.43
C ALA A 120 -6.74 22.72 27.51
N TRP A 121 -6.24 23.54 28.44
CA TRP A 121 -5.24 23.13 29.42
C TRP A 121 -5.74 23.38 30.84
N GLU A 122 -5.34 22.53 31.76
CA GLU A 122 -5.56 22.69 33.20
C GLU A 122 -4.24 22.42 33.95
N ASP A 123 -3.95 23.22 34.96
CA ASP A 123 -2.81 23.01 35.84
C ASP A 123 -3.22 22.11 37.02
N THR A 124 -2.53 20.99 37.20
CA THR A 124 -2.76 20.05 38.31
C THR A 124 -1.54 20.00 39.23
N PRO A 125 -1.65 19.45 40.46
CA PRO A 125 -0.49 19.24 41.33
C PRO A 125 0.61 18.37 40.71
N GLN A 126 0.29 17.52 39.74
CA GLN A 126 1.23 16.62 39.06
C GLN A 126 1.83 17.22 37.78
N GLY A 127 1.32 18.35 37.32
CA GLY A 127 1.72 18.98 36.06
C GLY A 127 0.55 19.51 35.25
N ARG A 128 0.85 20.17 34.13
CA ARG A 128 -0.16 20.71 33.22
C ARG A 128 -0.68 19.62 32.29
N VAL A 129 -1.99 19.47 32.18
CA VAL A 129 -2.65 18.44 31.35
C VAL A 129 -3.58 19.08 30.34
N VAL A 130 -3.81 18.38 29.23
CA VAL A 130 -4.82 18.75 28.22
C VAL A 130 -6.16 18.14 28.61
N THR A 131 -7.19 18.97 28.74
CA THR A 131 -8.54 18.56 29.17
C THR A 131 -9.58 18.66 28.06
N GLY A 132 -9.23 19.28 26.94
CA GLY A 132 -10.15 19.50 25.84
C GLY A 132 -9.41 19.81 24.54
N VAL A 133 -10.12 19.63 23.43
CA VAL A 133 -9.63 19.98 22.10
C VAL A 133 -10.76 20.55 21.26
N LEU A 134 -10.46 21.64 20.54
CA LEU A 134 -11.26 22.13 19.43
C LEU A 134 -10.55 21.72 18.14
N VAL A 135 -11.26 21.02 17.25
CA VAL A 135 -10.79 20.68 15.90
C VAL A 135 -11.74 21.30 14.88
N GLY A 136 -11.21 22.25 14.11
CA GLY A 136 -11.89 22.92 13.00
C GLY A 136 -11.25 22.62 11.65
N ASN A 137 -11.92 23.03 10.58
CA ASN A 137 -11.42 22.89 9.22
C ASN A 137 -10.20 23.80 8.98
N GLY A 138 -9.10 23.24 8.48
CA GLY A 138 -7.93 23.99 8.03
C GLY A 138 -7.93 24.17 6.52
N ASP A 139 -6.76 24.04 5.92
CA ASP A 139 -6.53 24.24 4.50
C ASP A 139 -6.80 22.95 3.72
N ARG A 140 -7.70 23.04 2.74
CA ARG A 140 -8.05 21.89 1.90
C ARG A 140 -6.97 21.66 0.86
N ARG A 141 -6.48 20.43 0.76
CA ARG A 141 -5.72 19.97 -0.40
C ARG A 141 -6.35 18.73 -1.01
N THR A 142 -6.51 18.74 -2.32
CA THR A 142 -7.00 17.57 -3.06
C THR A 142 -5.80 16.82 -3.68
N PRO A 143 -5.85 15.49 -3.81
CA PRO A 143 -4.66 14.70 -4.13
C PRO A 143 -4.36 14.59 -5.63
N GLN A 144 -5.20 15.15 -6.51
CA GLN A 144 -5.01 15.09 -7.96
C GLN A 144 -3.68 15.72 -8.36
N ASN A 145 -2.86 14.98 -9.11
CA ASN A 145 -1.60 15.45 -9.69
C ASN A 145 -0.58 15.99 -8.68
N MET A 146 -0.59 15.48 -7.45
CA MET A 146 0.36 15.88 -6.39
C MET A 146 1.67 15.09 -6.36
N HIS A 147 1.88 14.18 -7.32
CA HIS A 147 3.12 13.41 -7.48
C HIS A 147 4.42 14.23 -7.60
N PRO A 148 4.42 15.50 -8.06
CA PRO A 148 5.63 16.33 -8.04
C PRO A 148 6.10 16.71 -6.64
N PHE A 149 5.19 16.75 -5.66
CA PHE A 149 5.47 17.24 -4.30
C PHE A 149 5.53 16.13 -3.25
N GLU A 150 4.79 15.05 -3.46
CA GLU A 150 4.62 13.97 -2.49
C GLU A 150 5.43 12.73 -2.89
N PRO A 151 6.57 12.47 -2.24
CA PRO A 151 7.46 11.39 -2.62
C PRO A 151 7.14 10.05 -1.96
N HIS A 152 6.23 10.01 -0.98
CA HIS A 152 5.96 8.85 -0.15
C HIS A 152 4.69 8.08 -0.56
N THR A 153 4.24 8.18 -1.82
CA THR A 153 3.17 7.31 -2.32
C THR A 153 3.43 6.91 -3.76
N CYS A 154 3.05 5.70 -4.14
CA CYS A 154 2.90 5.36 -5.56
C CYS A 154 1.62 6.03 -6.09
N TRP A 155 1.55 6.18 -7.41
CA TRP A 155 0.44 6.84 -8.09
C TRP A 155 -0.17 5.94 -9.15
N ARG A 156 -1.46 6.17 -9.42
CA ARG A 156 -2.20 5.53 -10.50
C ARG A 156 -2.95 6.57 -11.32
N ARG A 157 -3.00 6.38 -12.62
CA ARG A 157 -3.84 7.19 -13.51
C ARG A 157 -5.31 6.93 -13.21
N SER A 158 -6.13 7.98 -13.30
CA SER A 158 -7.56 7.92 -13.02
C SER A 158 -8.38 8.51 -14.16
N PRO A 159 -8.81 7.69 -15.14
CA PRO A 159 -9.71 8.12 -16.21
C PRO A 159 -11.02 8.74 -15.69
N ASN A 160 -11.51 8.25 -14.54
CA ASN A 160 -12.69 8.81 -13.89
C ASN A 160 -12.48 10.26 -13.42
N GLN A 161 -11.31 10.58 -12.88
CA GLN A 161 -10.99 11.96 -12.48
C GLN A 161 -10.68 12.83 -13.70
N GLU A 162 -10.04 12.29 -14.75
CA GLU A 162 -9.85 13.00 -16.02
C GLU A 162 -11.18 13.48 -16.59
N LYS A 163 -12.19 12.58 -16.65
CA LYS A 163 -13.54 12.93 -17.09
C LYS A 163 -14.23 13.94 -16.17
N LYS A 164 -14.10 13.77 -14.84
CA LYS A 164 -14.71 14.67 -13.85
C LYS A 164 -14.16 16.09 -13.92
N LEU A 165 -12.85 16.22 -14.11
CA LEU A 165 -12.15 17.51 -14.21
C LEU A 165 -12.13 18.08 -15.63
N ARG A 166 -12.57 17.31 -16.64
CA ARG A 166 -12.44 17.65 -18.06
C ARG A 166 -10.97 17.98 -18.41
N SER A 167 -10.05 17.19 -17.86
CA SER A 167 -8.62 17.38 -18.05
C SER A 167 -8.18 16.85 -19.41
N ASN A 168 -7.37 17.62 -20.13
CA ASN A 168 -6.72 17.19 -21.38
C ASN A 168 -5.35 16.52 -21.13
N VAL A 169 -4.92 16.47 -19.86
CA VAL A 169 -3.71 15.76 -19.42
C VAL A 169 -4.08 14.64 -18.45
N PRO A 170 -3.26 13.57 -18.35
CA PRO A 170 -3.51 12.51 -17.38
C PRO A 170 -3.71 13.04 -15.95
N VAL A 171 -4.65 12.46 -15.22
CA VAL A 171 -4.87 12.77 -13.79
C VAL A 171 -4.41 11.59 -12.95
N TYR A 172 -3.38 11.81 -12.16
CA TYR A 172 -2.83 10.84 -11.22
C TYR A 172 -3.43 11.03 -9.83
N MET A 173 -3.72 9.91 -9.18
CA MET A 173 -4.21 9.81 -7.81
C MET A 173 -3.27 8.91 -7.00
N PRO A 174 -3.16 9.09 -5.67
CA PRO A 174 -2.43 8.17 -4.84
C PRO A 174 -2.96 6.75 -4.97
N LEU A 175 -2.05 5.80 -4.97
CA LEU A 175 -2.34 4.38 -4.87
C LEU A 175 -2.44 4.02 -3.38
N ALA A 176 -3.64 4.09 -2.81
CA ALA A 176 -3.90 3.71 -1.43
C ALA A 176 -3.65 2.21 -1.19
N HIS A 177 -3.28 1.86 0.05
CA HIS A 177 -3.14 0.48 0.49
C HIS A 177 -4.51 -0.17 0.73
N ASP A 178 -4.57 -1.48 0.51
CA ASP A 178 -5.76 -2.29 0.79
C ASP A 178 -5.54 -3.07 2.09
N PRO A 179 -6.23 -2.76 3.20
CA PRO A 179 -6.02 -3.44 4.48
C PRO A 179 -6.39 -4.93 4.44
N GLU A 180 -7.17 -5.37 3.45
CA GLU A 180 -7.56 -6.78 3.29
C GLU A 180 -6.52 -7.57 2.47
N ARG A 181 -5.43 -6.94 2.01
CA ARG A 181 -4.37 -7.60 1.24
C ARG A 181 -3.02 -7.45 1.91
N LEU A 182 -2.35 -8.59 2.10
CA LEU A 182 -0.94 -8.63 2.50
C LEU A 182 -0.08 -7.76 1.56
N ILE A 183 0.82 -6.97 2.13
CA ILE A 183 1.62 -5.99 1.41
C ILE A 183 2.42 -6.57 0.24
N TRP A 184 2.98 -7.79 0.37
CA TRP A 184 3.80 -8.40 -0.69
C TRP A 184 3.01 -8.68 -1.96
N ARG A 185 1.68 -8.80 -1.87
CA ARG A 185 0.79 -8.93 -3.04
C ARG A 185 0.73 -7.64 -3.86
N GLY A 186 1.02 -6.50 -3.23
CA GLY A 186 1.14 -5.18 -3.87
C GLY A 186 2.55 -4.78 -4.25
N LEU A 187 3.57 -5.59 -3.91
CA LEU A 187 4.99 -5.27 -4.06
C LEU A 187 5.37 -4.86 -5.49
N GLN A 188 4.73 -5.45 -6.50
CA GLN A 188 4.98 -5.14 -7.91
C GLN A 188 4.87 -3.63 -8.20
N SER A 189 3.99 -2.92 -7.51
CA SER A 189 3.78 -1.48 -7.67
C SER A 189 4.82 -0.60 -6.97
N MET A 190 5.64 -1.18 -6.10
CA MET A 190 6.73 -0.52 -5.39
C MET A 190 8.09 -0.82 -6.04
N LEU A 191 8.18 -1.87 -6.85
CA LEU A 191 9.38 -2.19 -7.59
C LEU A 191 9.53 -1.28 -8.83
N PRO A 192 10.77 -1.02 -9.29
CA PRO A 192 10.99 -0.26 -10.51
C PRO A 192 10.25 -0.84 -11.72
N GLU A 193 9.74 0.03 -12.58
CA GLU A 193 9.23 -0.32 -13.90
C GLU A 193 10.29 -0.04 -14.97
N SER A 194 10.41 -0.95 -15.95
CA SER A 194 11.29 -0.75 -17.09
C SER A 194 10.59 0.18 -18.10
N GLY A 195 11.16 1.36 -18.34
CA GLY A 195 10.75 2.22 -19.47
C GLY A 195 9.47 3.03 -19.27
N ALA A 196 9.22 3.56 -18.07
CA ALA A 196 8.08 4.44 -17.81
C ALA A 196 8.10 5.67 -18.75
N ALA A 197 7.20 5.65 -19.75
CA ALA A 197 7.00 6.73 -20.70
C ALA A 197 5.97 7.75 -20.18
N SER A 198 5.89 8.91 -20.84
CA SER A 198 4.82 9.87 -20.61
C SER A 198 3.45 9.19 -20.77
N GLY A 199 2.57 9.34 -19.77
CA GLY A 199 1.23 8.75 -19.77
C GLY A 199 1.13 7.33 -19.22
N ALA A 200 2.16 6.83 -18.52
CA ALA A 200 2.12 5.55 -17.82
C ALA A 200 0.92 5.43 -16.87
N ASP A 201 0.34 4.22 -16.75
CA ASP A 201 -0.80 3.98 -15.87
C ASP A 201 -0.45 4.08 -14.38
N ARG A 202 0.83 3.95 -14.04
CA ARG A 202 1.35 4.04 -12.67
C ARG A 202 2.63 4.86 -12.64
N LEU A 203 2.87 5.50 -11.50
CA LEU A 203 4.15 6.14 -11.20
C LEU A 203 4.65 5.59 -9.86
N SER A 204 5.94 5.23 -9.81
CA SER A 204 6.58 4.84 -8.55
C SER A 204 6.66 6.01 -7.58
N ALA A 205 6.65 5.72 -6.29
CA ALA A 205 6.93 6.72 -5.27
C ALA A 205 8.35 7.28 -5.46
N THR A 206 8.50 8.61 -5.44
CA THR A 206 9.80 9.27 -5.65
C THR A 206 10.85 8.80 -4.65
N VAL A 207 10.47 8.45 -3.42
CA VAL A 207 11.40 7.87 -2.42
C VAL A 207 12.02 6.55 -2.88
N LEU A 208 11.29 5.71 -3.63
CA LEU A 208 11.79 4.44 -4.16
C LEU A 208 12.67 4.65 -5.39
N VAL A 209 12.35 5.66 -6.22
CA VAL A 209 13.22 6.08 -7.32
C VAL A 209 14.53 6.66 -6.77
N TRP A 210 14.45 7.44 -5.69
CA TRP A 210 15.61 7.97 -4.97
C TRP A 210 16.48 6.86 -4.39
N LEU A 211 15.86 5.85 -3.77
CA LEU A 211 16.55 4.66 -3.29
C LEU A 211 17.31 3.96 -4.42
N GLY A 212 16.67 3.76 -5.58
CA GLY A 212 17.32 3.21 -6.77
C GLY A 212 18.52 4.07 -7.24
N ARG A 213 18.38 5.40 -7.21
CA ARG A 213 19.48 6.32 -7.53
C ARG A 213 20.66 6.15 -6.58
N LEU A 214 20.43 6.07 -5.28
CA LEU A 214 21.49 5.84 -4.28
C LEU A 214 22.27 4.55 -4.54
N VAL A 215 21.59 3.50 -5.00
CA VAL A 215 22.21 2.22 -5.36
C VAL A 215 23.05 2.36 -6.62
N VAL A 216 22.49 2.94 -7.69
CA VAL A 216 23.16 3.08 -8.99
C VAL A 216 24.38 4.00 -8.90
N THR A 217 24.34 5.05 -8.08
CA THR A 217 25.49 5.95 -7.88
C THR A 217 26.53 5.42 -6.89
N GLY A 218 26.31 4.22 -6.31
CA GLY A 218 27.23 3.59 -5.36
C GLY A 218 27.26 4.23 -3.97
N VAL A 219 26.33 5.14 -3.66
CA VAL A 219 26.17 5.71 -2.31
C VAL A 219 25.62 4.67 -1.34
N LEU A 220 24.75 3.78 -1.83
CA LEU A 220 24.19 2.67 -1.08
C LEU A 220 24.63 1.34 -1.70
N ASP A 221 25.16 0.43 -0.88
CA ASP A 221 25.55 -0.90 -1.34
C ASP A 221 24.33 -1.70 -1.83
N ARG A 222 24.50 -2.49 -2.91
CA ARG A 222 23.41 -3.30 -3.50
C ARG A 222 22.86 -4.35 -2.53
N GLY A 223 23.69 -4.87 -1.63
CA GLY A 223 23.32 -5.83 -0.58
C GLY A 223 22.82 -5.18 0.71
N TYR A 224 22.72 -3.85 0.76
CA TYR A 224 22.25 -3.14 1.95
C TYR A 224 20.80 -3.55 2.31
N PRO A 225 20.53 -3.94 3.57
CA PRO A 225 19.18 -4.28 4.01
C PRO A 225 18.31 -3.02 4.12
N VAL A 226 17.20 -3.02 3.38
CA VAL A 226 16.18 -1.96 3.45
C VAL A 226 14.85 -2.56 3.86
N SER A 227 14.06 -1.78 4.57
CA SER A 227 12.68 -2.15 4.87
C SER A 227 11.72 -1.11 4.32
N VAL A 228 10.81 -1.53 3.44
CA VAL A 228 9.77 -0.69 2.87
C VAL A 228 8.53 -0.83 3.74
N ARG A 229 8.29 0.17 4.58
CA ARG A 229 7.13 0.23 5.46
C ARG A 229 5.99 0.96 4.77
N THR A 230 4.81 0.37 4.77
CA THR A 230 3.58 0.97 4.26
C THR A 230 2.68 1.42 5.39
N ILE A 231 2.25 2.66 5.32
CA ILE A 231 1.39 3.29 6.32
C ILE A 231 0.21 3.93 5.59
N GLY A 232 -1.01 3.71 6.04
CA GLY A 232 -2.19 4.30 5.41
C GLY A 232 -3.44 4.17 6.27
N MET A 233 -4.52 4.77 5.81
CA MET A 233 -5.81 4.69 6.51
C MET A 233 -6.95 4.46 5.53
N LYS A 234 -7.81 3.47 5.84
CA LYS A 234 -9.08 3.27 5.15
C LYS A 234 -10.15 3.97 5.97
N TYR A 235 -10.85 4.89 5.34
CA TYR A 235 -11.98 5.57 5.97
C TYR A 235 -13.29 4.83 5.68
N GLY A 236 -14.26 5.02 6.55
CA GLY A 236 -15.60 4.46 6.44
C GLY A 236 -16.49 5.27 5.49
N GLN A 237 -17.81 5.17 5.72
CA GLN A 237 -18.80 5.85 4.88
C GLN A 237 -18.54 7.36 4.80
N GLN A 238 -18.50 7.90 3.56
CA GLN A 238 -18.25 9.32 3.28
C GLN A 238 -16.94 9.87 3.85
N ASP A 239 -15.97 8.97 4.10
CA ASP A 239 -14.69 9.29 4.74
C ASP A 239 -14.82 9.95 6.12
N ALA A 240 -15.96 9.79 6.80
CA ALA A 240 -16.30 10.50 8.04
C ALA A 240 -15.78 9.80 9.31
N THR A 241 -15.40 8.52 9.20
CA THR A 241 -14.87 7.70 10.28
C THR A 241 -13.63 6.95 9.82
N VAL A 242 -12.81 6.51 10.78
CA VAL A 242 -11.71 5.57 10.50
C VAL A 242 -12.30 4.16 10.49
N ALA A 243 -12.05 3.40 9.42
CA ALA A 243 -12.45 2.00 9.32
C ALA A 243 -11.29 1.07 9.66
N GLU A 244 -10.12 1.28 9.05
CA GLU A 244 -8.93 0.45 9.26
C GLU A 244 -7.65 1.29 9.16
N ILE A 245 -6.60 0.85 9.84
CA ILE A 245 -5.24 1.41 9.73
C ILE A 245 -4.34 0.35 9.09
N VAL A 246 -3.55 0.77 8.11
CA VAL A 246 -2.53 -0.08 7.48
C VAL A 246 -1.17 0.29 8.06
N ASP A 247 -0.47 -0.70 8.61
CA ASP A 247 0.93 -0.62 9.03
C ASP A 247 1.59 -1.99 8.81
N ASP A 248 2.41 -2.11 7.77
CA ASP A 248 3.13 -3.34 7.41
C ASP A 248 4.49 -2.97 6.81
N ALA A 249 5.42 -3.92 6.75
CA ALA A 249 6.74 -3.70 6.18
C ALA A 249 7.32 -4.93 5.49
N LEU A 250 8.04 -4.70 4.38
CA LEU A 250 8.80 -5.73 3.68
C LEU A 250 10.30 -5.45 3.79
N ASN A 251 11.02 -6.43 4.32
CA ASN A 251 12.47 -6.42 4.36
C ASN A 251 13.02 -7.01 3.08
N MET A 252 13.97 -6.32 2.45
CA MET A 252 14.59 -6.72 1.20
C MET A 252 15.98 -6.10 1.06
N ARG A 253 16.68 -6.40 -0.04
CA ARG A 253 17.97 -5.79 -0.36
C ARG A 253 17.82 -4.67 -1.38
N ALA A 254 18.68 -3.66 -1.28
CA ALA A 254 18.62 -2.47 -2.10
C ALA A 254 18.72 -2.76 -3.62
N ILE A 255 19.33 -3.88 -4.02
CA ILE A 255 19.38 -4.34 -5.42
C ILE A 255 18.00 -4.44 -6.08
N LEU A 256 16.91 -4.70 -5.34
CA LEU A 256 15.57 -4.76 -5.93
C LEU A 256 15.05 -3.40 -6.43
N PHE A 257 15.75 -2.30 -6.13
CA PHE A 257 15.47 -0.96 -6.63
C PHE A 257 16.43 -0.51 -7.74
N ASP A 258 17.41 -1.34 -8.09
CA ASP A 258 18.33 -1.12 -9.20
C ASP A 258 17.70 -1.58 -10.52
N GLN A 259 17.44 -0.66 -11.44
CA GLN A 259 16.87 -0.99 -12.77
C GLN A 259 17.76 -1.93 -13.58
N GLY A 260 19.08 -1.98 -13.31
CA GLY A 260 20.01 -2.94 -13.89
C GLY A 260 19.77 -4.39 -13.43
N ALA A 261 19.05 -4.60 -12.32
CA ALA A 261 18.69 -5.91 -11.81
C ALA A 261 17.33 -6.42 -12.34
N ALA A 262 16.94 -6.02 -13.57
CA ALA A 262 15.64 -6.31 -14.17
C ALA A 262 15.23 -7.79 -14.14
N ALA A 263 16.17 -8.72 -14.32
CA ALA A 263 15.89 -10.16 -14.25
C ALA A 263 15.46 -10.61 -12.85
N LEU A 264 16.14 -10.14 -11.80
CA LEU A 264 15.80 -10.45 -10.42
C LEU A 264 14.47 -9.81 -10.00
N ILE A 265 14.24 -8.56 -10.39
CA ILE A 265 12.96 -7.85 -10.20
C ILE A 265 11.82 -8.62 -10.90
N GLY A 266 12.05 -9.08 -12.14
CA GLY A 266 11.10 -9.88 -12.90
C GLY A 266 10.72 -11.17 -12.18
N VAL A 267 11.71 -11.86 -11.58
CA VAL A 267 11.48 -13.05 -10.75
C VAL A 267 10.61 -12.75 -9.52
N VAL A 268 10.83 -11.62 -8.84
CA VAL A 268 9.98 -11.20 -7.71
C VAL A 268 8.54 -10.94 -8.17
N LYS A 269 8.36 -10.24 -9.29
CA LYS A 269 7.03 -9.97 -9.86
C LYS A 269 6.32 -11.29 -10.22
N GLN A 270 7.03 -12.22 -10.86
CA GLN A 270 6.51 -13.54 -11.22
C GLN A 270 6.15 -14.38 -9.99
N ALA A 271 6.99 -14.35 -8.94
CA ALA A 271 6.76 -15.07 -7.70
C ALA A 271 5.44 -14.63 -7.05
N VAL A 272 5.13 -13.32 -7.05
CA VAL A 272 3.84 -12.79 -6.57
C VAL A 272 2.67 -13.35 -7.38
N GLU A 273 2.73 -13.29 -8.70
CA GLU A 273 1.66 -13.76 -9.61
C GLU A 273 1.38 -15.26 -9.47
N ASN A 274 2.44 -16.05 -9.35
CA ASN A 274 2.37 -17.50 -9.17
C ASN A 274 1.70 -17.84 -7.83
N SER A 275 2.06 -17.10 -6.78
CA SER A 275 1.49 -17.24 -5.44
C SER A 275 0.00 -16.90 -5.42
N GLU A 276 -0.43 -15.82 -6.06
CA GLU A 276 -1.85 -15.49 -6.15
C GLU A 276 -2.62 -16.54 -6.96
N SER A 277 -2.06 -17.03 -8.06
CA SER A 277 -2.68 -18.05 -8.89
C SER A 277 -2.84 -19.38 -8.14
N ALA A 278 -1.83 -19.74 -7.33
CA ALA A 278 -1.87 -20.92 -6.48
C ALA A 278 -2.86 -20.78 -5.32
N ALA A 279 -2.94 -19.62 -4.66
CA ALA A 279 -3.94 -19.36 -3.62
C ALA A 279 -5.38 -19.45 -4.18
N ARG A 280 -5.61 -18.92 -5.39
CA ARG A 280 -6.90 -19.10 -6.09
C ARG A 280 -7.21 -20.56 -6.39
N ALA A 281 -6.20 -21.41 -6.65
CA ALA A 281 -6.40 -22.85 -6.84
C ALA A 281 -6.83 -23.55 -5.55
N ILE A 282 -6.30 -23.14 -4.39
CA ILE A 282 -6.76 -23.61 -3.07
C ILE A 282 -8.20 -23.17 -2.79
N GLY A 283 -8.54 -21.91 -3.08
CA GLY A 283 -9.93 -21.44 -2.98
C GLY A 283 -10.89 -22.27 -3.84
N ARG A 284 -10.51 -22.60 -5.08
CA ARG A 284 -11.30 -23.49 -5.95
C ARG A 284 -11.43 -24.91 -5.39
N LEU A 285 -10.39 -25.44 -4.74
CA LEU A 285 -10.47 -26.74 -4.07
C LEU A 285 -11.57 -26.73 -2.99
N ALA A 286 -11.61 -25.71 -2.13
CA ALA A 286 -12.64 -25.58 -1.10
C ALA A 286 -14.05 -25.56 -1.70
N ALA A 287 -14.27 -24.74 -2.73
CA ALA A 287 -15.56 -24.67 -3.42
C ALA A 287 -15.99 -26.02 -4.00
N ASN A 288 -15.05 -26.77 -4.59
CA ASN A 288 -15.34 -28.09 -5.16
C ASN A 288 -15.63 -29.16 -4.08
N ILE A 289 -15.00 -29.08 -2.91
CA ILE A 289 -15.30 -29.97 -1.77
C ILE A 289 -16.72 -29.71 -1.25
N GLU A 290 -17.13 -28.45 -1.13
CA GLU A 290 -18.49 -28.06 -0.73
C GLU A 290 -19.54 -28.55 -1.74
N LEU A 291 -19.29 -28.33 -3.03
CA LEU A 291 -20.16 -28.80 -4.10
C LEU A 291 -20.29 -30.34 -4.10
N ALA A 292 -19.18 -31.05 -3.91
CA ALA A 292 -19.17 -32.51 -3.77
C ALA A 292 -19.94 -32.99 -2.51
N SER A 293 -19.91 -32.21 -1.43
CA SER A 293 -20.66 -32.46 -0.20
C SER A 293 -22.15 -32.17 -0.34
N GLY A 294 -22.51 -31.40 -1.37
CA GLY A 294 -23.88 -31.07 -1.67
C GLY A 294 -24.42 -29.79 -1.08
N ALA A 295 -23.53 -28.98 -0.51
CA ALA A 295 -23.82 -27.58 -0.27
C ALA A 295 -23.91 -26.85 -1.62
N GLY A 296 -24.73 -25.80 -1.68
CA GLY A 296 -24.77 -24.91 -2.83
C GLY A 296 -23.44 -24.18 -3.02
N GLU A 297 -23.28 -23.50 -4.16
CA GLU A 297 -22.10 -22.66 -4.41
C GLU A 297 -22.07 -21.52 -3.37
N THR A 298 -21.12 -21.58 -2.45
CA THR A 298 -20.93 -20.56 -1.40
C THR A 298 -19.56 -19.92 -1.56
N ASP A 299 -19.53 -18.60 -1.66
CA ASP A 299 -18.29 -17.82 -1.82
C ASP A 299 -17.47 -17.77 -0.51
N GLY A 300 -18.08 -18.10 0.63
CA GLY A 300 -17.45 -18.10 1.96
C GLY A 300 -16.27 -19.06 2.09
N PRO A 301 -16.46 -20.39 1.96
CA PRO A 301 -15.39 -21.38 2.07
C PRO A 301 -14.25 -21.16 1.07
N ARG A 302 -14.57 -20.69 -0.13
CA ARG A 302 -13.57 -20.30 -1.13
C ARG A 302 -12.69 -19.16 -0.65
N LYS A 303 -13.28 -18.08 -0.11
CA LYS A 303 -12.54 -16.93 0.42
C LYS A 303 -11.69 -17.33 1.62
N GLU A 304 -12.27 -18.05 2.57
CA GLU A 304 -11.56 -18.51 3.77
C GLU A 304 -10.33 -19.37 3.42
N ALA A 305 -10.48 -20.33 2.50
CA ALA A 305 -9.36 -21.16 2.05
C ALA A 305 -8.29 -20.36 1.29
N THR A 306 -8.70 -19.34 0.52
CA THR A 306 -7.77 -18.43 -0.17
C THR A 306 -6.97 -17.61 0.84
N GLU A 307 -7.62 -17.05 1.86
CA GLU A 307 -6.94 -16.31 2.94
C GLU A 307 -6.03 -17.21 3.77
N ARG A 308 -6.45 -18.45 4.06
CA ARG A 308 -5.59 -19.45 4.71
C ARG A 308 -4.35 -19.78 3.89
N ALA A 309 -4.48 -19.89 2.56
CA ALA A 309 -3.34 -20.07 1.67
C ALA A 309 -2.39 -18.87 1.74
N TYR A 310 -2.90 -17.64 1.72
CA TYR A 310 -2.09 -16.44 1.88
C TYR A 310 -1.39 -16.38 3.25
N GLY A 311 -2.09 -16.74 4.33
CA GLY A 311 -1.49 -16.80 5.67
C GLY A 311 -0.33 -17.79 5.78
N ILE A 312 -0.38 -18.91 5.05
CA ILE A 312 0.72 -19.88 4.96
C ILE A 312 1.88 -19.35 4.11
N LEU A 313 1.58 -18.68 2.99
CA LEU A 313 2.61 -18.15 2.09
C LEU A 313 3.31 -16.92 2.65
N ASP A 314 2.64 -16.10 3.47
CA ASP A 314 3.15 -14.82 3.94
C ASP A 314 4.53 -14.90 4.62
N PRO A 315 4.73 -15.66 5.70
CA PRO A 315 6.04 -15.74 6.34
C PRO A 315 7.10 -16.35 5.42
N LEU A 316 6.71 -17.29 4.54
CA LEU A 316 7.62 -17.94 3.59
C LEU A 316 8.10 -16.95 2.52
N PHE A 317 7.18 -16.15 1.97
CA PHE A 317 7.48 -15.14 0.96
C PHE A 317 8.37 -14.04 1.52
N ARG A 318 8.06 -13.56 2.74
CA ARG A 318 8.87 -12.53 3.42
C ARG A 318 10.29 -13.01 3.69
N ALA A 319 10.46 -14.25 4.14
CA ALA A 319 11.78 -14.85 4.36
C ALA A 319 12.56 -14.97 3.04
N TRP A 320 11.93 -15.50 1.99
CA TRP A 320 12.53 -15.62 0.67
C TRP A 320 12.95 -14.26 0.10
N LEU A 321 12.07 -13.24 0.17
CA LEU A 321 12.33 -11.89 -0.32
C LEU A 321 13.51 -11.22 0.38
N ALA A 322 13.63 -11.40 1.70
CA ALA A 322 14.71 -10.81 2.51
C ALA A 322 16.09 -11.41 2.20
N ASP A 323 16.13 -12.64 1.69
CA ASP A 323 17.35 -13.38 1.35
C ASP A 323 17.88 -13.07 -0.06
N LEU A 324 17.04 -12.53 -0.95
CA LEU A 324 17.47 -12.13 -2.29
C LEU A 324 18.54 -11.04 -2.23
N GLY A 325 19.68 -11.24 -2.89
CA GLY A 325 20.82 -10.33 -2.85
C GLY A 325 21.56 -10.22 -4.19
N PRO A 326 22.71 -9.52 -4.20
CA PRO A 326 23.49 -9.29 -5.42
C PRO A 326 23.96 -10.54 -6.14
N ASP A 327 24.23 -11.62 -5.40
CA ASP A 327 24.72 -12.89 -5.93
C ASP A 327 23.58 -13.87 -6.26
N SER A 328 22.32 -13.46 -6.10
CA SER A 328 21.17 -14.31 -6.39
C SER A 328 21.04 -14.57 -7.89
N VAL A 329 21.07 -15.85 -8.26
CA VAL A 329 20.79 -16.29 -9.63
C VAL A 329 19.27 -16.37 -9.82
N PRO A 330 18.66 -15.56 -10.73
CA PRO A 330 17.22 -15.41 -10.84
C PRO A 330 16.45 -16.74 -11.00
N GLU A 331 16.90 -17.63 -11.87
CA GLU A 331 16.25 -18.92 -12.13
C GLU A 331 16.27 -19.83 -10.90
N ARG A 332 17.37 -19.80 -10.16
CA ARG A 332 17.56 -20.62 -8.95
C ARG A 332 16.63 -20.14 -7.84
N VAL A 333 16.61 -18.84 -7.55
CA VAL A 333 15.79 -18.30 -6.46
C VAL A 333 14.29 -18.42 -6.76
N LEU A 334 13.88 -18.34 -8.03
CA LEU A 334 12.49 -18.61 -8.43
C LEU A 334 12.12 -20.08 -8.21
N ALA A 335 13.00 -21.01 -8.59
CA ALA A 335 12.78 -22.45 -8.39
C ALA A 335 12.72 -22.81 -6.90
N GLU A 336 13.56 -22.20 -6.06
CA GLU A 336 13.54 -22.34 -4.60
C GLU A 336 12.21 -21.84 -4.00
N TRP A 337 11.71 -20.69 -4.45
CA TRP A 337 10.38 -20.19 -4.07
C TRP A 337 9.28 -21.17 -4.48
N HIS A 338 9.25 -21.58 -5.75
CA HIS A 338 8.24 -22.50 -6.28
C HIS A 338 8.20 -23.80 -5.48
N GLY A 339 9.36 -24.41 -5.22
CA GLY A 339 9.44 -25.64 -4.42
C GLY A 339 8.89 -25.45 -3.01
N THR A 340 9.21 -24.33 -2.37
CA THR A 340 8.76 -24.02 -1.01
C THR A 340 7.25 -23.78 -0.94
N ALA A 341 6.72 -22.91 -1.80
CA ALA A 341 5.30 -22.60 -1.86
C ALA A 341 4.46 -23.82 -2.24
N LEU A 342 4.89 -24.59 -3.25
CA LEU A 342 4.18 -25.77 -3.72
C LEU A 342 4.10 -26.85 -2.64
N ARG A 343 5.18 -27.09 -1.86
CA ARG A 343 5.14 -28.04 -0.73
C ARG A 343 4.11 -27.60 0.32
N ALA A 344 4.14 -26.33 0.71
CA ALA A 344 3.24 -25.81 1.74
C ALA A 344 1.76 -25.87 1.30
N LEU A 345 1.46 -25.49 0.06
CA LEU A 345 0.08 -25.50 -0.45
C LEU A 345 -0.44 -26.91 -0.76
N ARG A 346 0.42 -27.85 -1.14
CA ARG A 346 0.04 -29.27 -1.26
C ARG A 346 -0.39 -29.85 0.08
N GLN A 347 0.37 -29.56 1.15
CA GLN A 347 0.01 -30.00 2.49
C GLN A 347 -1.37 -29.46 2.89
N LEU A 348 -1.60 -28.15 2.67
CA LEU A 348 -2.91 -27.55 2.92
C LEU A 348 -4.04 -28.24 2.13
N ALA A 349 -3.81 -28.50 0.84
CA ALA A 349 -4.79 -29.18 0.00
C ALA A 349 -5.09 -30.62 0.48
N ASP A 350 -4.07 -31.34 0.93
CA ASP A 350 -4.21 -32.70 1.48
C ASP A 350 -5.00 -32.68 2.79
N ASP A 351 -4.70 -31.74 3.70
CA ASP A 351 -5.42 -31.57 4.97
C ASP A 351 -6.91 -31.25 4.74
N MET A 352 -7.22 -30.39 3.75
CA MET A 352 -8.59 -30.05 3.38
C MET A 352 -9.38 -31.25 2.87
N VAL A 353 -8.75 -32.10 2.05
CA VAL A 353 -9.37 -33.31 1.51
C VAL A 353 -9.55 -34.37 2.58
N ALA A 354 -8.58 -34.52 3.49
CA ALA A 354 -8.66 -35.44 4.62
C ALA A 354 -9.78 -35.04 5.62
N SER A 355 -10.05 -33.74 5.75
CA SER A 355 -11.10 -33.20 6.62
C SER A 355 -12.46 -33.11 5.94
N ALA A 356 -12.58 -33.49 4.66
CA ALA A 356 -13.81 -33.37 3.91
C ALA A 356 -14.89 -34.36 4.43
N PRO A 357 -16.18 -33.98 4.44
CA PRO A 357 -17.25 -34.88 4.85
C PRO A 357 -17.32 -36.15 3.98
N PRO A 358 -17.79 -37.29 4.51
CA PRO A 358 -17.96 -38.53 3.72
C PRO A 358 -18.81 -38.35 2.46
N ALA A 359 -19.77 -37.41 2.48
CA ALA A 359 -20.56 -37.07 1.30
C ALA A 359 -19.69 -36.57 0.12
N ALA A 360 -18.60 -35.84 0.38
CA ALA A 360 -17.67 -35.37 -0.65
C ALA A 360 -16.90 -36.52 -1.32
N TRP A 361 -16.74 -37.65 -0.64
CA TRP A 361 -16.10 -38.85 -1.21
C TRP A 361 -17.01 -39.56 -2.21
N THR A 362 -18.30 -39.71 -1.86
CA THR A 362 -19.31 -40.23 -2.80
C THR A 362 -19.49 -39.28 -3.98
N GLY A 363 -19.45 -37.97 -3.70
CA GLY A 363 -19.51 -36.91 -4.69
C GLY A 363 -20.91 -36.67 -5.24
N ARG A 364 -21.01 -35.63 -6.07
CA ARG A 364 -22.22 -35.24 -6.78
C ARG A 364 -21.92 -34.85 -8.21
N LYS A 365 -22.92 -34.95 -9.08
CA LYS A 365 -22.83 -34.38 -10.41
C LYS A 365 -23.02 -32.87 -10.35
N ASP A 366 -22.17 -32.14 -11.05
CA ASP A 366 -22.36 -30.70 -11.25
C ASP A 366 -23.46 -30.42 -12.29
N SER A 367 -23.67 -29.13 -12.59
CA SER A 367 -24.65 -28.68 -13.60
C SER A 367 -24.37 -29.18 -15.01
N ASN A 368 -23.16 -29.69 -15.29
CA ASN A 368 -22.74 -30.24 -16.58
C ASN A 368 -22.74 -31.78 -16.58
N ASP A 369 -23.43 -32.40 -15.62
CA ASP A 369 -23.50 -33.86 -15.43
C ASP A 369 -22.13 -34.51 -15.11
N ARG A 370 -21.12 -33.72 -14.71
CA ARG A 370 -19.79 -34.22 -14.38
C ARG A 370 -19.74 -34.62 -12.90
N LEU A 371 -19.32 -35.85 -12.61
CA LEU A 371 -19.09 -36.28 -11.24
C LEU A 371 -17.93 -35.50 -10.60
N ILE A 372 -18.20 -34.88 -9.46
CA ILE A 372 -17.22 -34.20 -8.61
C ILE A 372 -17.15 -34.93 -7.27
N THR A 373 -15.96 -35.41 -6.94
CA THR A 373 -15.61 -35.92 -5.61
C THR A 373 -14.45 -35.12 -5.05
N SER A 374 -14.15 -35.27 -3.76
CA SER A 374 -12.95 -34.70 -3.12
C SER A 374 -11.65 -35.11 -3.83
N ILE A 375 -11.58 -36.35 -4.36
CA ILE A 375 -10.42 -36.87 -5.12
C ILE A 375 -10.27 -36.13 -6.45
N HIS A 376 -11.37 -35.93 -7.19
CA HIS A 376 -11.35 -35.15 -8.43
C HIS A 376 -10.93 -33.71 -8.17
N ALA A 377 -11.51 -33.09 -7.13
CA ALA A 377 -11.19 -31.72 -6.72
C ALA A 377 -9.70 -31.57 -6.40
N ARG A 378 -9.11 -32.54 -5.67
CA ARG A 378 -7.67 -32.58 -5.35
C ARG A 378 -6.80 -32.71 -6.58
N ALA A 379 -7.17 -33.57 -7.53
CA ALA A 379 -6.42 -33.77 -8.78
C ALA A 379 -6.43 -32.51 -9.65
N TRP A 380 -7.56 -31.79 -9.72
CA TRP A 380 -7.62 -30.51 -10.44
C TRP A 380 -6.81 -29.42 -9.73
N CYS A 381 -6.89 -29.36 -8.40
CA CYS A 381 -6.06 -28.46 -7.60
C CYS A 381 -4.57 -28.74 -7.83
N GLU A 382 -4.14 -30.00 -7.84
CA GLU A 382 -2.75 -30.38 -8.13
C GLU A 382 -2.27 -29.88 -9.49
N ARG A 383 -3.10 -30.06 -10.53
CA ARG A 383 -2.80 -29.59 -11.89
C ARG A 383 -2.67 -28.06 -11.91
N ASP A 384 -3.61 -27.37 -11.26
CA ASP A 384 -3.62 -25.91 -11.22
C ASP A 384 -2.42 -25.36 -10.42
N LEU A 385 -2.03 -26.00 -9.30
CA LEU A 385 -0.83 -25.67 -8.53
C LEU A 385 0.45 -25.88 -9.36
N ARG A 386 0.57 -27.01 -10.08
CA ARG A 386 1.70 -27.25 -10.98
C ARG A 386 1.78 -26.24 -12.10
N SER A 387 0.64 -25.86 -12.67
CA SER A 387 0.57 -24.83 -13.71
C SER A 387 1.04 -23.48 -13.17
N ALA A 388 0.55 -23.07 -11.99
CA ALA A 388 0.91 -21.82 -11.34
C ALA A 388 2.41 -21.71 -11.02
N PHE A 389 3.07 -22.82 -10.69
CA PHE A 389 4.52 -22.86 -10.41
C PHE A 389 5.36 -23.49 -11.52
N SER A 390 4.81 -23.62 -12.74
CA SER A 390 5.56 -24.18 -13.85
C SER A 390 6.70 -23.24 -14.23
N SER A 391 7.92 -23.78 -14.26
CA SER A 391 9.14 -23.06 -14.64
C SER A 391 9.20 -22.84 -16.16
N ALA A 392 8.18 -22.21 -16.75
CA ALA A 392 8.25 -21.78 -18.14
C ALA A 392 8.72 -20.33 -18.19
N PRO A 393 9.98 -20.05 -18.57
CA PRO A 393 10.42 -18.69 -18.81
C PRO A 393 9.66 -18.14 -20.04
N GLN A 394 8.80 -17.15 -19.85
CA GLN A 394 8.28 -16.31 -20.95
C GLN A 394 9.19 -15.10 -21.26
N LEU A 395 10.43 -15.11 -20.76
CA LEU A 395 11.45 -14.13 -21.11
C LEU A 395 12.23 -14.61 -22.35
N ALA A 396 11.63 -14.44 -23.55
CA ALA A 396 12.28 -14.29 -24.87
C ALA A 396 11.31 -14.65 -26.02
N ARG A 397 10.26 -13.85 -26.22
CA ARG A 397 9.53 -13.83 -27.51
C ARG A 397 9.07 -12.41 -27.85
N GLN A 398 10.01 -11.45 -27.89
CA GLN A 398 9.75 -10.13 -28.47
C GLN A 398 10.90 -9.55 -29.31
N SER A 399 11.99 -10.28 -29.59
CA SER A 399 13.10 -9.76 -30.41
C SER A 399 13.24 -10.33 -31.83
N ASP A 400 12.46 -11.32 -32.26
CA ASP A 400 12.65 -11.97 -33.59
C ASP A 400 11.52 -11.73 -34.60
N ARG A 401 10.90 -10.55 -34.60
CA ARG A 401 9.97 -10.14 -35.68
C ARG A 401 10.25 -8.75 -36.27
N SER A 402 11.51 -8.33 -36.27
CA SER A 402 11.93 -7.15 -37.05
C SER A 402 13.17 -7.41 -37.91
N THR A 403 13.17 -8.51 -38.66
CA THR A 403 13.98 -8.65 -39.88
C THR A 403 13.34 -9.71 -40.79
N ALA A 404 12.44 -9.27 -41.64
CA ALA A 404 12.12 -9.86 -42.94
C ALA A 404 11.48 -8.79 -43.81
#